data_AF-A0A9Q9CIT3-F1
#
_entry.id   AF-A0A9Q9CIT3-F1
#
_cell.length_a   1.000
_cell.length_b   1.000
_cell.length_c   1.000
_cell.angle_alpha   90.00
_cell.angle_beta   90.00
_cell.angle_gamma   90.00
#
_symmetry.space_group_name_H-M   'P 1'
#
loop_
_entity.id
_entity.type
_entity.pdbx_description
1 polymer ?
#
loop_
_entity_poly.entity_id
_entity_poly.type
_entity_poly.pdbx_seq_one_letter_code
_entity_poly.pdbx_strand_id
1 'polypeptide(L)'
;MSLTPESRKYLKRNKNLIGKRYDSLSEKEERKLGKLLSYSKELTEVYAIKESLINWYELSNKTNSYRRLIQWIDRAKALNIPELTEALKPFKNWTEEISNYHKCRYTNGAVEGRNNKIKTLIRRSYFLPNRTIYENRIFLECNERFFIDELSVKNQFWC
;
A
#
# COMPACT_ATOMS: atom_id res chain seq x y z
N MET A 1 -16.70 14.12 -22.83
CA MET A 1 -16.49 13.46 -24.13
C MET A 1 -16.69 11.96 -23.94
N SER A 2 -17.66 11.33 -24.62
CA SER A 2 -17.96 9.92 -24.41
C SER A 2 -17.05 9.02 -25.27
N LEU A 3 -16.44 8.00 -24.65
CA LEU A 3 -15.62 7.03 -25.36
C LEU A 3 -16.46 6.17 -26.30
N THR A 4 -15.94 5.90 -27.49
CA THR A 4 -16.55 4.95 -28.44
C THR A 4 -16.63 3.55 -27.83
N PRO A 5 -17.57 2.69 -28.26
CA PRO A 5 -17.69 1.32 -27.75
C PRO A 5 -16.40 0.51 -27.89
N GLU A 6 -15.65 0.71 -28.98
CA GLU A 6 -14.37 0.06 -29.21
C GLU A 6 -13.30 0.52 -28.22
N SER A 7 -13.14 1.84 -28.02
CA SER A 7 -12.19 2.39 -27.04
C SER A 7 -12.52 1.94 -25.61
N ARG A 8 -13.81 1.81 -25.26
CA ARG A 8 -14.25 1.28 -23.96
C ARG A 8 -13.86 -0.20 -23.78
N LYS A 9 -14.04 -1.02 -24.82
CA LYS A 9 -13.63 -2.44 -24.82
C LYS A 9 -12.11 -2.55 -24.69
N TYR A 10 -11.37 -1.69 -25.39
CA TYR A 10 -9.92 -1.65 -25.34
C TYR A 10 -9.40 -1.24 -23.95
N LEU A 11 -9.98 -0.20 -23.35
CA LEU A 11 -9.66 0.24 -21.98
C LEU A 11 -9.90 -0.89 -20.98
N LYS A 12 -11.08 -1.52 -20.99
CA LYS A 12 -11.41 -2.60 -20.05
C LYS A 12 -10.43 -3.78 -20.14
N ARG A 13 -9.98 -4.14 -21.35
CA ARG A 13 -9.04 -5.24 -21.57
C ARG A 13 -7.61 -4.93 -21.11
N ASN A 14 -7.18 -3.67 -21.21
CA ASN A 14 -5.79 -3.28 -20.98
C ASN A 14 -5.60 -2.43 -19.70
N LYS A 15 -6.64 -2.20 -18.89
CA LYS A 15 -6.60 -1.36 -17.68
C LYS A 15 -5.48 -1.72 -16.70
N ASN A 16 -5.08 -2.99 -16.64
CA ASN A 16 -4.03 -3.46 -15.73
C ASN A 16 -2.66 -2.81 -16.05
N LEU A 17 -2.43 -2.37 -17.30
CA LEU A 17 -1.20 -1.68 -17.69
C LEU A 17 -1.03 -0.35 -16.97
N ILE A 18 -2.13 0.34 -16.60
CA ILE A 18 -2.09 1.61 -15.88
C ILE A 18 -1.46 1.43 -14.48
N GLY A 19 -1.68 0.25 -13.86
CA GLY A 19 -1.13 -0.09 -12.55
C GLY A 19 0.33 -0.53 -12.58
N LYS A 20 0.82 -1.06 -13.71
CA LYS A 20 2.22 -1.47 -13.85
C LYS A 20 3.16 -0.25 -13.82
N ARG A 21 4.36 -0.43 -13.29
CA ARG A 21 5.44 0.56 -13.37
C ARG A 21 5.87 0.71 -14.83
N TYR A 22 6.16 1.94 -15.25
CA TYR A 22 6.56 2.20 -16.64
C TYR A 22 7.82 1.40 -17.05
N ASP A 23 8.86 1.43 -16.22
CA ASP A 23 10.16 0.78 -16.51
C ASP A 23 10.10 -0.75 -16.62
N SER A 24 8.98 -1.39 -16.24
CA SER A 24 8.79 -2.84 -16.36
C SER A 24 7.93 -3.24 -17.56
N LEU A 25 7.52 -2.28 -18.39
CA LEU A 25 6.71 -2.53 -19.58
C LEU A 25 7.59 -3.02 -20.73
N SER A 26 7.06 -3.96 -21.51
CA SER A 26 7.62 -4.26 -22.82
C SER A 26 7.26 -3.19 -23.84
N GLU A 27 8.03 -3.06 -24.92
CA GLU A 27 7.77 -2.12 -26.00
C GLU A 27 6.33 -2.23 -26.57
N LYS A 28 5.78 -3.46 -26.63
CA LYS A 28 4.38 -3.69 -27.04
C LYS A 28 3.39 -3.14 -26.02
N GLU A 29 3.67 -3.25 -24.73
CA GLU A 29 2.83 -2.73 -23.66
C GLU A 29 2.90 -1.21 -23.56
N GLU A 30 4.06 -0.60 -23.78
CA GLU A 30 4.22 0.85 -23.86
C GLU A 30 3.34 1.46 -24.94
N ARG A 31 3.33 0.87 -26.14
CA ARG A 31 2.44 1.33 -27.23
C ARG A 31 0.96 1.23 -26.84
N LYS A 32 0.57 0.15 -26.15
CA LYS A 32 -0.81 -0.02 -25.66
C LYS A 32 -1.15 1.01 -24.60
N LEU A 33 -0.25 1.25 -23.65
CA LEU A 33 -0.41 2.26 -22.61
C LEU A 33 -0.52 3.65 -23.23
N GLY A 34 0.34 4.02 -24.17
CA GLY A 34 0.26 5.31 -24.87
C GLY A 34 -1.09 5.53 -25.54
N LYS A 35 -1.64 4.49 -26.19
CA LYS A 35 -3.00 4.52 -26.73
C LYS A 35 -4.06 4.72 -25.64
N LEU A 36 -3.92 4.09 -24.46
CA LEU A 36 -4.85 4.30 -23.34
C LEU A 36 -4.80 5.73 -22.81
N LEU A 37 -3.60 6.27 -22.61
CA LEU A 37 -3.39 7.62 -22.08
C LEU A 37 -3.93 8.69 -23.05
N SER A 38 -3.83 8.45 -24.37
CA SER A 38 -4.39 9.35 -25.39
C SER A 38 -5.91 9.56 -25.30
N TYR A 39 -6.64 8.70 -24.58
CA TYR A 39 -8.08 8.80 -24.45
C TYR A 39 -8.55 9.91 -23.51
N SER A 40 -7.71 10.35 -22.56
CA SER A 40 -8.05 11.44 -21.65
C SER A 40 -6.81 12.14 -21.14
N LYS A 41 -6.85 13.48 -21.15
CA LYS A 41 -5.82 14.32 -20.54
C LYS A 41 -5.72 14.06 -19.05
N GLU A 42 -6.85 14.01 -18.34
CA GLU A 42 -6.88 13.72 -16.90
C GLU A 42 -6.23 12.37 -16.58
N LEU A 43 -6.50 11.33 -17.39
CA LEU A 43 -5.90 10.02 -17.20
C LEU A 43 -4.36 10.08 -17.35
N THR A 44 -3.87 10.85 -18.31
CA THR A 44 -2.44 11.06 -18.53
C THR A 44 -1.80 11.77 -17.33
N GLU A 45 -2.43 12.83 -16.82
CA GLU A 45 -1.94 13.59 -15.68
C GLU A 45 -1.92 12.74 -14.40
N VAL A 46 -3.00 11.99 -14.13
CA VAL A 46 -3.06 11.07 -12.97
C VAL A 46 -2.01 9.96 -13.10
N TYR A 47 -1.79 9.42 -14.29
CA TYR A 47 -0.75 8.43 -14.53
C TYR A 47 0.65 8.99 -14.23
N ALA A 48 0.93 10.23 -14.63
CA ALA A 48 2.19 10.89 -14.32
C ALA A 48 2.37 11.12 -12.80
N ILE A 49 1.31 11.50 -12.08
CA ILE A 49 1.33 11.60 -10.61
C ILE A 49 1.66 10.24 -9.98
N LYS A 50 1.05 9.16 -10.48
CA LYS A 50 1.34 7.80 -10.01
C LYS A 50 2.80 7.39 -10.23
N GLU A 51 3.35 7.57 -11.43
CA GLU A 51 4.76 7.24 -11.71
C GLU A 51 5.71 8.12 -10.88
N SER A 52 5.38 9.40 -10.67
CA SER A 52 6.19 10.27 -9.81
C SER A 52 6.20 9.84 -8.34
N LEU A 53 5.14 9.17 -7.86
CA LEU A 53 5.12 8.57 -6.52
C LEU A 53 6.05 7.36 -6.44
N ILE A 54 6.10 6.50 -7.48
CA ILE A 54 7.04 5.39 -7.57
C ILE A 54 8.48 5.93 -7.50
N ASN A 55 8.77 6.97 -8.29
CA ASN A 55 10.07 7.64 -8.27
C ASN A 55 10.40 8.25 -6.89
N TRP A 56 9.39 8.73 -6.15
CA TRP A 56 9.60 9.22 -4.79
C TRP A 56 10.07 8.09 -3.86
N TYR A 57 9.44 6.90 -3.92
CA TYR A 57 9.83 5.74 -3.10
C TYR A 57 11.24 5.25 -3.40
N GLU A 58 11.71 5.38 -4.64
CA GLU A 58 13.01 4.87 -5.06
C GLU A 58 14.16 5.86 -4.89
N LEU A 59 13.92 7.13 -5.23
CA LEU A 59 14.97 8.13 -5.38
C LEU A 59 15.06 9.11 -4.20
N SER A 60 14.05 9.16 -3.33
CA SER A 60 14.10 10.05 -2.16
C SER A 60 15.01 9.48 -1.07
N ASN A 61 15.53 10.38 -0.23
CA ASN A 61 16.43 10.03 0.87
C ASN A 61 15.85 10.47 2.22
N LYS A 62 16.53 10.10 3.30
CA LYS A 62 16.10 10.34 4.69
C LYS A 62 15.84 11.82 5.01
N THR A 63 16.57 12.74 4.38
CA THR A 63 16.53 14.17 4.70
C THR A 63 15.53 14.93 3.86
N ASN A 64 15.23 14.45 2.64
CA ASN A 64 14.34 15.14 1.71
C ASN A 64 12.98 14.46 1.49
N SER A 65 12.76 13.23 1.98
CA SER A 65 11.54 12.45 1.71
C SER A 65 10.27 13.20 2.08
N TYR A 66 10.21 13.77 3.29
CA TYR A 66 9.07 14.52 3.80
C TYR A 66 8.73 15.72 2.90
N ARG A 67 9.72 16.58 2.63
CA ARG A 67 9.53 17.76 1.76
C ARG A 67 9.10 17.36 0.34
N ARG A 68 9.71 16.32 -0.23
CA ARG A 68 9.36 15.83 -1.57
C ARG A 68 7.97 15.23 -1.62
N LEU A 69 7.50 14.58 -0.54
CA LEU A 69 6.16 14.04 -0.45
C LEU A 69 5.11 15.15 -0.41
N ILE A 70 5.35 16.21 0.37
CA ILE A 70 4.47 17.40 0.37
C ILE A 70 4.39 18.01 -1.03
N GLN A 71 5.54 18.22 -1.69
CA GLN A 71 5.56 18.76 -3.05
C GLN A 71 4.80 17.87 -4.05
N TRP A 72 4.88 16.55 -3.88
CA TRP A 72 4.11 15.60 -4.66
C TRP A 72 2.60 15.74 -4.40
N ILE A 73 2.17 15.83 -3.13
CA ILE A 73 0.77 16.05 -2.76
C ILE A 73 0.24 17.36 -3.37
N ASP A 74 1.01 18.44 -3.31
CA ASP A 74 0.59 19.75 -3.83
C ASP A 74 0.46 19.75 -5.35
N ARG A 75 1.40 19.12 -6.06
CA ARG A 75 1.31 18.91 -7.52
C ARG A 75 0.07 18.10 -7.89
N ALA A 76 -0.21 17.04 -7.14
CA ALA A 76 -1.37 16.19 -7.40
C ALA A 76 -2.70 16.93 -7.14
N LYS A 77 -2.78 17.77 -6.09
CA LYS A 77 -3.94 18.62 -5.83
C LYS A 77 -4.16 19.69 -6.89
N ALA A 78 -3.08 20.26 -7.44
CA ALA A 78 -3.16 21.29 -8.47
C ALA A 78 -3.85 20.83 -9.76
N LEU A 79 -3.98 19.51 -9.99
CA LEU A 79 -4.76 18.96 -11.10
C LEU A 79 -6.27 19.17 -10.96
N ASN A 80 -6.77 19.53 -9.77
CA ASN A 80 -8.20 19.80 -9.51
C ASN A 80 -9.14 18.64 -9.89
N ILE A 81 -8.65 17.40 -9.81
CA ILE A 81 -9.45 16.19 -10.05
C ILE A 81 -10.04 15.73 -8.70
N PRO A 82 -11.38 15.69 -8.53
CA PRO A 82 -12.02 15.34 -7.26
C PRO A 82 -11.61 13.97 -6.72
N GLU A 83 -11.60 12.95 -7.59
CA GLU A 83 -11.25 11.58 -7.24
C GLU A 83 -9.80 11.46 -6.77
N LEU A 84 -8.89 12.21 -7.41
CA LEU A 84 -7.50 12.28 -7.00
C LEU A 84 -7.36 12.99 -5.65
N THR A 85 -8.10 14.08 -5.44
CA THR A 85 -8.08 14.84 -4.19
C THR A 85 -8.51 13.98 -3.00
N GLU A 86 -9.56 13.17 -3.18
CA GLU A 86 -9.99 12.19 -2.19
C GLU A 86 -8.91 11.12 -1.93
N ALA A 87 -8.29 10.59 -2.98
CA ALA A 87 -7.21 9.62 -2.87
C ALA A 87 -5.96 10.16 -2.15
N LEU A 88 -5.76 11.49 -2.12
CA LEU A 88 -4.63 12.14 -1.43
C LEU A 88 -4.85 12.34 0.08
N LYS A 89 -6.09 12.18 0.59
CA LYS A 89 -6.38 12.38 2.02
C LYS A 89 -5.50 11.52 2.94
N PRO A 90 -5.32 10.21 2.69
CA PRO A 90 -4.43 9.39 3.53
C PRO A 90 -2.99 9.86 3.47
N PHE A 91 -2.49 10.26 2.28
CA PHE A 91 -1.14 10.79 2.14
C PHE A 91 -0.92 12.05 2.95
N LYS A 92 -1.91 12.95 2.99
CA LYS A 92 -1.86 14.17 3.81
C LYS A 92 -1.85 13.83 5.30
N ASN A 93 -2.77 12.96 5.74
CA ASN A 93 -2.94 12.63 7.15
C ASN A 93 -1.74 11.88 7.73
N TRP A 94 -1.10 11.02 6.93
CA TRP A 94 0.00 10.15 7.34
C TRP A 94 1.34 10.56 6.70
N THR A 95 1.50 11.85 6.37
CA THR A 95 2.68 12.35 5.63
C THR A 95 3.99 11.98 6.36
N GLU A 96 4.00 12.12 7.69
CA GLU A 96 5.17 11.85 8.51
C GLU A 96 5.55 10.36 8.47
N GLU A 97 4.59 9.49 8.73
CA GLU A 97 4.76 8.04 8.76
C GLU A 97 5.16 7.48 7.40
N ILE A 98 4.54 7.97 6.33
CA ILE A 98 4.89 7.59 4.96
C ILE A 98 6.33 8.05 4.67
N SER A 99 6.70 9.29 5.04
CA SER A 99 8.07 9.79 4.82
C SER A 99 9.14 9.02 5.60
N ASN A 100 8.76 8.45 6.75
CA ASN A 100 9.63 7.63 7.59
C ASN A 100 10.01 6.30 6.93
N TYR A 101 9.33 5.89 5.84
CA TYR A 101 9.76 4.77 4.99
C TYR A 101 11.25 4.85 4.60
N HIS A 102 11.75 6.06 4.32
CA HIS A 102 13.16 6.25 3.94
C HIS A 102 14.11 6.20 5.14
N LYS A 103 13.63 6.51 6.36
CA LYS A 103 14.40 6.43 7.61
C LYS A 103 14.52 4.99 8.10
N CYS A 104 13.39 4.29 8.13
CA CYS A 104 13.26 2.93 8.61
C CYS A 104 12.55 2.09 7.54
N ARG A 105 13.31 1.25 6.83
CA ARG A 105 12.76 0.29 5.85
C ARG A 105 12.15 -0.92 6.56
N TYR A 106 11.10 -0.70 7.34
CA TYR A 106 10.33 -1.80 7.89
C TYR A 106 9.59 -2.51 6.76
N THR A 107 9.79 -3.81 6.65
CA THR A 107 8.99 -4.63 5.75
C THR A 107 7.64 -4.92 6.40
N ASN A 108 6.56 -4.89 5.63
CA ASN A 108 5.24 -5.34 6.11
C ASN A 108 5.21 -6.82 6.49
N GLY A 109 6.24 -7.62 6.15
CA GLY A 109 6.29 -9.06 6.40
C GLY A 109 6.02 -9.48 7.85
N ALA A 110 6.48 -8.71 8.84
CA ALA A 110 6.17 -9.02 10.24
C ALA A 110 4.68 -8.81 10.58
N VAL A 111 4.07 -7.75 10.05
CA VAL A 111 2.64 -7.44 10.22
C VAL A 111 1.78 -8.43 9.43
N GLU A 112 2.17 -8.74 8.19
CA GLU A 112 1.52 -9.73 7.33
C GLU A 112 1.58 -11.13 7.94
N GLY A 113 2.72 -11.52 8.50
CA GLY A 113 2.88 -12.79 9.22
C GLY A 113 1.91 -12.90 10.39
N ARG A 114 1.78 -11.86 11.22
CA ARG A 114 0.78 -11.81 12.31
C ARG A 114 -0.65 -11.88 11.77
N ASN A 115 -0.97 -11.09 10.75
CA ASN A 115 -2.29 -11.08 10.12
C ASN A 115 -2.65 -12.45 9.54
N ASN A 116 -1.71 -13.14 8.91
CA ASN A 116 -1.91 -14.49 8.39
C ASN A 116 -2.11 -15.51 9.51
N LYS A 117 -1.34 -15.42 10.60
CA LYS A 117 -1.50 -16.27 11.78
C LYS A 117 -2.89 -16.10 12.40
N ILE A 118 -3.35 -14.86 12.60
CA ILE A 118 -4.70 -14.55 13.09
C ILE A 118 -5.78 -15.10 12.14
N LYS A 119 -5.63 -14.88 10.83
CA LYS A 119 -6.57 -15.45 9.84
C LYS A 119 -6.62 -16.97 9.89
N THR A 120 -5.48 -17.64 10.07
CA THR A 120 -5.42 -19.11 10.24
C THR A 120 -6.11 -19.56 11.53
N LEU A 121 -5.87 -18.86 12.65
CA LEU A 121 -6.57 -19.08 13.91
C LEU A 121 -8.10 -19.00 13.72
N ILE A 122 -8.59 -17.96 13.04
CA ILE A 122 -10.03 -17.79 12.79
C ILE A 122 -10.57 -18.95 11.95
N ARG A 123 -9.89 -19.34 10.86
CA ARG A 123 -10.32 -20.43 9.97
C ARG A 123 -10.44 -21.78 10.69
N ARG A 124 -9.53 -22.08 11.62
CA ARG A 124 -9.53 -23.35 12.36
C ARG A 124 -10.43 -23.36 13.60
N SER A 125 -10.89 -22.19 14.05
CA SER A 125 -11.70 -22.08 15.27
C SER A 125 -13.18 -22.40 15.03
N TYR A 126 -13.61 -22.56 13.77
CA TYR A 126 -14.98 -22.86 13.29
C TYR A 126 -16.10 -21.90 13.74
N PHE A 127 -15.90 -21.08 14.77
CA PHE A 127 -16.66 -19.91 15.18
C PHE A 127 -16.04 -19.34 16.47
N LEU A 128 -15.97 -18.02 16.61
CA LEU A 128 -15.51 -17.36 17.85
C LEU A 128 -16.65 -16.46 18.33
N PRO A 129 -17.52 -16.95 19.24
CA PRO A 129 -18.83 -16.34 19.54
C PRO A 129 -18.73 -15.01 20.26
N ASN A 130 -17.69 -14.80 21.05
CA ASN A 130 -17.51 -13.59 21.84
C ASN A 130 -16.14 -12.96 21.60
N ARG A 131 -16.07 -11.66 21.85
CA ARG A 131 -14.83 -10.87 21.71
C ARG A 131 -13.74 -11.36 22.65
N THR A 132 -14.09 -11.73 23.88
CA THR A 132 -13.14 -12.17 24.91
C THR A 132 -12.40 -13.44 24.52
N ILE A 133 -13.08 -14.46 23.98
CA ILE A 133 -12.47 -15.72 23.52
C ILE A 133 -11.63 -15.45 22.28
N TYR A 134 -12.06 -14.56 21.38
CA TYR A 134 -11.26 -14.14 20.23
C TYR A 134 -9.93 -13.50 20.67
N GLU A 135 -9.99 -12.55 21.60
CA GLU A 135 -8.81 -11.87 22.14
C GLU A 135 -7.91 -12.86 22.88
N ASN A 136 -8.47 -13.68 23.79
CA ASN A 136 -7.71 -14.67 24.54
C ASN A 136 -7.02 -15.69 23.62
N ARG A 137 -7.70 -16.15 22.55
CA ARG A 137 -7.10 -17.03 21.53
C ARG A 137 -5.93 -16.35 20.83
N ILE A 138 -6.06 -15.08 20.45
CA ILE A 138 -4.96 -14.33 19.84
C ILE A 138 -3.81 -14.19 20.84
N PHE A 139 -4.10 -13.80 22.09
CA PHE A 139 -3.07 -13.64 23.11
C PHE A 139 -2.31 -14.93 23.35
N LEU A 140 -3.02 -16.04 23.55
CA LEU A 140 -2.42 -17.34 23.75
C LEU A 140 -1.58 -17.73 22.53
N GLU A 141 -2.20 -17.86 21.34
CA GLU A 141 -1.54 -18.51 20.21
C GLU A 141 -0.58 -17.59 19.45
N CYS A 142 -0.85 -16.28 19.38
CA CYS A 142 -0.03 -15.34 18.63
C CYS A 142 1.11 -14.74 19.47
N ASN A 143 1.05 -14.81 20.80
CA ASN A 143 2.10 -14.33 21.70
C ASN A 143 2.77 -15.44 22.55
N GLU A 144 2.62 -16.74 22.22
CA GLU A 144 3.22 -17.86 22.98
C GLU A 144 4.70 -17.65 23.36
N ARG A 145 5.50 -17.05 22.47
CA ARG A 145 6.92 -16.73 22.75
C ARG A 145 7.11 -15.82 23.97
N PHE A 146 6.26 -14.82 24.17
CA PHE A 146 6.35 -13.91 25.32
C PHE A 146 6.05 -14.64 26.64
N PHE A 147 5.14 -15.60 26.63
CA PHE A 147 4.82 -16.40 27.82
C PHE A 147 5.91 -17.41 28.17
N ILE A 148 6.56 -18.00 27.16
CA ILE A 148 7.69 -18.93 27.37
C ILE A 148 8.91 -18.17 27.91
N ASP A 149 9.18 -16.96 27.41
CA ASP A 149 10.28 -16.13 27.89
C ASP A 149 10.05 -15.62 29.32
N GLU A 150 8.82 -15.19 29.68
CA GLU A 150 8.50 -14.81 31.07
C GLU A 150 8.54 -15.99 32.06
N LEU A 151 8.10 -17.18 31.64
CA LEU A 151 8.20 -18.40 32.46
C LEU A 151 9.64 -18.91 32.57
N SER A 152 10.46 -18.74 31.53
CA SER A 152 11.90 -19.02 31.53
C SER A 152 12.65 -18.11 32.50
N VAL A 153 12.37 -16.80 32.47
CA VAL A 153 12.98 -15.81 33.38
C VAL A 153 12.53 -16.02 34.83
N LYS A 154 11.27 -16.42 35.07
CA LYS A 154 10.79 -16.74 36.43
C LYS A 154 11.35 -18.04 37.00
N ASN A 155 11.80 -18.97 36.17
CA ASN A 155 12.47 -20.20 36.60
C ASN A 155 13.99 -20.07 36.79
N GLN A 156 14.58 -18.88 36.59
CA GLN A 156 16.00 -18.61 36.85
C GLN A 156 16.28 -17.90 38.19
N PHE A 157 15.26 -17.62 39.01
CA PHE A 157 15.41 -16.92 40.30
C PHE A 157 14.94 -17.76 41.51
N TRP A 158 14.98 -19.09 41.41
CA TRP A 158 14.88 -20.00 42.56
C TRP A 158 16.02 -21.03 42.55
N CYS A 159 17.25 -20.51 42.66
CA CYS A 159 18.36 -21.11 43.39
C CYS A 159 18.91 -20.03 44.31
#